data_AF-A0A6M2E1T9-F1
#
_entry.id   AF-A0A6M2E1T9-F1
#
_cell.length_a   1.000
_cell.length_b   1.000
_cell.length_c   1.000
_cell.angle_alpha   90.00
_cell.angle_beta   90.00
_cell.angle_gamma   90.00
#
_symmetry.space_group_name_H-M   'P 1'
#
loop_
_entity.id
_entity.type
_entity.pdbx_description
1 polymer ?
#
loop_
_entity_poly.entity_id
_entity_poly.type
_entity_poly.pdbx_seq_one_letter_code
_entity_poly.pdbx_strand_id
1 'polypeptide(L)'
;MDKTQTLKPSMPRPEASEDAMKNDPVLLRKAIADVQREVTRKEDILRQLKIVNAHRKKNQEEPIDDLIEQWRSAAQQAILDFQQTMPEPKPSLMDILSKFQIEHSVIGYSEDEDCFV
;
A
#
# COMPACT_ATOMS: atom_id res chain seq x y z
N MET A 1 16.23 -91.17 13.01
CA MET A 1 17.44 -90.38 12.76
C MET A 1 17.07 -89.42 11.64
N ASP A 2 16.57 -88.25 12.03
CA ASP A 2 17.28 -86.94 12.06
C ASP A 2 16.94 -86.14 10.80
N LYS A 3 16.06 -85.14 10.92
CA LYS A 3 16.36 -83.68 10.90
C LYS A 3 16.97 -83.27 9.55
N THR A 4 16.49 -82.25 8.84
CA THR A 4 16.38 -80.89 9.33
C THR A 4 15.57 -80.04 8.33
N GLN A 5 14.63 -79.27 8.87
CA GLN A 5 14.01 -78.08 8.29
C GLN A 5 15.09 -77.02 7.96
N THR A 6 14.99 -76.25 6.87
CA THR A 6 15.04 -74.77 6.93
C THR A 6 15.02 -74.06 5.55
N LEU A 7 14.03 -73.17 5.45
CA LEU A 7 13.97 -71.83 4.83
C LEU A 7 14.31 -71.56 3.34
N LYS A 8 13.27 -71.03 2.67
CA LYS A 8 13.28 -70.21 1.44
C LYS A 8 14.27 -69.03 1.52
N PRO A 9 14.65 -68.43 0.38
CA PRO A 9 14.72 -66.99 0.25
C PRO A 9 13.49 -66.46 -0.50
N SER A 10 12.81 -65.55 0.20
CA SER A 10 11.77 -64.67 -0.33
C SER A 10 12.34 -63.75 -1.40
N MET A 11 11.50 -63.44 -2.40
CA MET A 11 11.71 -62.35 -3.36
C MET A 11 12.05 -61.04 -2.63
N PRO A 12 13.00 -60.23 -3.13
CA PRO A 12 13.24 -58.90 -2.59
C PRO A 12 12.05 -57.99 -2.87
N ARG A 13 11.61 -57.33 -1.79
CA ARG A 13 10.49 -56.39 -1.66
C ARG A 13 10.73 -55.11 -2.51
N PRO A 14 9.72 -54.52 -3.16
CA PRO A 14 9.89 -53.37 -4.07
C PRO A 14 10.01 -52.01 -3.34
N GLU A 15 10.53 -51.96 -2.11
CA GLU A 15 10.60 -50.73 -1.31
C GLU A 15 11.72 -49.76 -1.74
N ALA A 16 12.72 -50.22 -2.50
CA ALA A 16 13.82 -49.36 -2.95
C ALA A 16 13.46 -48.42 -4.12
N SER A 17 12.29 -48.61 -4.76
CA SER A 17 11.91 -47.86 -5.97
C SER A 17 11.26 -46.50 -5.67
N GLU A 18 10.59 -46.34 -4.53
CA GLU A 18 9.82 -45.12 -4.24
C GLU A 18 10.69 -43.99 -3.67
N ASP A 19 11.74 -44.29 -2.91
CA ASP A 19 12.64 -43.28 -2.33
C ASP A 19 13.71 -42.77 -3.31
N ALA A 20 14.03 -43.54 -4.35
CA ALA A 20 14.93 -43.09 -5.42
C ALA A 20 14.31 -41.98 -6.28
N MET A 21 12.98 -42.00 -6.47
CA MET A 21 12.27 -40.96 -7.22
C MET A 21 12.16 -39.62 -6.49
N LYS A 22 12.25 -39.61 -5.14
CA LYS A 22 12.26 -38.38 -4.32
C LYS A 22 13.61 -37.65 -4.34
N ASN A 23 14.68 -38.35 -4.69
CA ASN A 23 16.05 -37.84 -4.69
C ASN A 23 16.60 -37.58 -6.10
N ASP A 24 15.73 -37.39 -7.10
CA ASP A 24 16.17 -36.95 -8.42
C ASP A 24 16.84 -35.56 -8.29
N PRO A 25 18.16 -35.44 -8.53
CA PRO A 25 18.89 -34.20 -8.37
C PRO A 25 18.35 -33.07 -9.26
N VAL A 26 17.68 -33.39 -10.37
CA VAL A 26 17.06 -32.40 -11.25
C VAL A 26 15.79 -31.81 -10.61
N LEU A 27 14.96 -32.65 -10.01
CA LEU A 27 13.76 -32.21 -9.28
C LEU A 27 14.12 -31.35 -8.06
N LEU A 28 15.15 -31.74 -7.32
CA LEU A 28 15.65 -30.98 -6.17
C LEU A 28 16.20 -29.61 -6.59
N ARG A 29 16.98 -29.53 -7.68
CA ARG A 29 17.49 -28.26 -8.22
C ARG A 29 16.37 -27.33 -8.66
N LYS A 30 15.33 -27.88 -9.31
CA LYS A 30 14.15 -27.12 -9.71
C LYS A 30 13.39 -26.59 -8.49
N ALA A 31 13.14 -27.44 -7.48
CA ALA A 31 12.47 -27.04 -6.25
C ALA A 31 13.25 -25.95 -5.49
N ILE A 32 14.59 -26.06 -5.42
CA ILE A 32 15.44 -25.03 -4.81
C ILE A 32 15.31 -23.71 -5.57
N ALA A 33 15.37 -23.73 -6.91
CA ALA A 33 15.22 -22.52 -7.72
C ALA A 33 13.85 -21.86 -7.57
N ASP A 34 12.78 -22.66 -7.49
CA ASP A 34 11.42 -22.16 -7.29
C ASP A 34 11.24 -21.56 -5.90
N VAL A 35 11.79 -22.19 -4.85
CA VAL A 35 11.80 -21.65 -3.49
C VAL A 35 12.60 -20.35 -3.42
N GLN A 36 13.77 -20.29 -4.04
CA GLN A 36 14.59 -19.07 -4.10
C GLN A 36 13.84 -17.92 -4.79
N ARG A 37 13.16 -18.19 -5.91
CA ARG A 37 12.35 -17.20 -6.61
C ARG A 37 11.23 -16.66 -5.72
N GLU A 38 10.56 -17.54 -4.98
CA GLU A 38 9.46 -17.14 -4.10
C GLU A 38 9.96 -16.37 -2.86
N VAL A 39 11.14 -16.71 -2.33
CA VAL A 39 11.79 -15.95 -1.26
C VAL A 39 12.11 -14.53 -1.74
N THR A 40 12.80 -14.38 -2.88
CA THR A 40 13.13 -13.06 -3.44
C THR A 40 11.87 -12.24 -3.69
N ARG A 41 10.82 -12.84 -4.26
CA ARG A 41 9.53 -12.16 -4.48
C ARG A 41 8.92 -11.64 -3.17
N LYS A 42 8.94 -12.45 -2.12
CA LYS A 42 8.42 -12.05 -0.79
C LYS A 42 9.26 -10.97 -0.14
N GLU A 43 10.59 -11.04 -0.28
CA GLU A 43 11.50 -10.03 0.24
C GLU A 43 11.29 -8.67 -0.44
N ASP A 44 11.08 -8.65 -1.76
CA ASP A 44 10.78 -7.42 -2.50
C ASP A 44 9.46 -6.79 -2.06
N ILE A 45 8.40 -7.60 -1.92
CA ILE A 45 7.10 -7.13 -1.40
C ILE A 45 7.28 -6.57 0.01
N LEU A 46 8.03 -7.25 0.87
CA LEU A 46 8.27 -6.81 2.24
C LEU A 46 9.08 -5.50 2.29
N ARG A 47 10.04 -5.32 1.38
CA ARG A 47 10.77 -4.05 1.24
C ARG A 47 9.83 -2.91 0.83
N GLN A 48 8.98 -3.12 -0.17
CA GLN A 48 7.99 -2.11 -0.59
C GLN A 48 7.04 -1.76 0.56
N LEU A 49 6.54 -2.76 1.27
CA LEU A 49 5.66 -2.57 2.42
C LEU A 49 6.35 -1.76 3.53
N LYS A 50 7.63 -2.03 3.81
CA LYS A 50 8.42 -1.26 4.80
C LYS A 50 8.55 0.21 4.41
N ILE A 51 8.78 0.51 3.12
CA ILE A 51 8.86 1.88 2.63
C ILE A 51 7.52 2.60 2.84
N VAL A 52 6.41 1.98 2.42
CA VAL A 52 5.07 2.56 2.59
C VAL A 52 4.72 2.73 4.07
N ASN A 53 5.04 1.75 4.91
CA ASN A 53 4.78 1.83 6.34
C ASN A 53 5.62 2.92 7.01
N ALA A 54 6.91 3.03 6.67
CA ALA A 54 7.78 4.10 7.17
C ALA A 54 7.28 5.48 6.72
N HIS A 55 6.83 5.61 5.46
CA HIS A 55 6.23 6.84 4.96
C HIS A 55 4.93 7.19 5.71
N ARG A 56 4.04 6.22 5.92
CA ARG A 56 2.81 6.42 6.72
C ARG A 56 3.10 6.80 8.15
N LYS A 57 4.08 6.16 8.80
CA LYS A 57 4.49 6.47 10.18
C LYS A 57 5.15 7.84 10.29
N LYS A 58 5.97 8.23 9.31
CA LYS A 58 6.62 9.53 9.27
C LYS A 58 5.62 10.66 9.00
N ASN A 59 4.65 10.42 8.12
CA ASN A 59 3.60 11.38 7.79
C ASN A 59 2.37 11.26 8.72
N GLN A 60 2.55 10.74 9.95
CA GLN A 60 1.57 10.90 11.04
C GLN A 60 1.64 12.31 11.66
N GLU A 61 2.57 13.17 11.22
CA GLU A 61 2.59 14.61 11.49
C GLU A 61 1.43 15.27 10.77
N GLU A 62 0.26 15.38 11.44
CA GLU A 62 -1.04 15.87 10.93
C GLU A 62 -1.44 15.26 9.57
N PRO A 63 -2.51 14.44 9.50
CA PRO A 63 -3.09 14.04 8.22
C PRO A 63 -3.09 15.21 7.24
N ILE A 64 -2.57 15.03 6.02
CA ILE A 64 -2.51 16.08 5.01
C ILE A 64 -3.89 16.74 4.84
N ASP A 65 -4.95 15.97 5.04
CA ASP A 65 -6.34 16.43 5.07
C ASP A 65 -6.60 17.48 6.17
N ASP A 66 -6.07 17.28 7.39
CA ASP A 66 -6.19 18.23 8.51
C ASP A 66 -5.44 19.53 8.20
N LEU A 67 -4.25 19.43 7.59
CA LEU A 67 -3.51 20.60 7.11
C LEU A 67 -4.26 21.33 6.00
N ILE A 68 -4.84 20.61 5.05
CA ILE A 68 -5.68 21.20 3.99
C ILE A 68 -6.86 21.95 4.60
N GLU A 69 -7.53 21.38 5.60
CA GLU A 69 -8.66 22.02 6.28
C GLU A 69 -8.23 23.27 7.05
N GLN A 70 -7.10 23.23 7.76
CA GLN A 70 -6.56 24.38 8.47
C GLN A 70 -6.20 25.53 7.52
N TRP A 71 -5.46 25.24 6.44
CA TRP A 71 -5.09 26.25 5.45
C TRP A 71 -6.31 26.78 4.69
N ARG A 72 -7.27 25.92 4.37
CA ARG A 72 -8.54 26.34 3.77
C ARG A 72 -9.29 27.30 4.69
N SER A 73 -9.48 26.93 5.96
CA SER A 73 -10.18 27.76 6.94
C SER A 73 -9.49 29.10 7.14
N ALA A 74 -8.16 29.10 7.26
CA ALA A 74 -7.38 30.33 7.39
C ALA A 74 -7.51 31.23 6.16
N ALA A 75 -7.50 30.66 4.95
CA ALA A 75 -7.67 31.41 3.71
C ALA A 75 -9.08 31.99 3.58
N GLN A 76 -10.12 31.22 3.89
CA GLN A 76 -11.52 31.68 3.90
C GLN A 76 -11.70 32.87 4.85
N GLN A 77 -11.19 32.77 6.09
CA GLN A 77 -11.22 33.86 7.07
C GLN A 77 -10.50 35.11 6.56
N ALA A 78 -9.28 34.95 6.01
CA ALA A 78 -8.53 36.06 5.47
C ALA A 78 -9.25 36.77 4.31
N ILE A 79 -9.95 36.02 3.46
CA ILE A 79 -10.74 36.60 2.35
C ILE A 79 -11.95 37.39 2.90
N LEU A 80 -12.64 36.85 3.91
CA LEU A 80 -13.76 37.56 4.56
C LEU A 80 -13.28 38.84 5.24
N ASP A 81 -12.19 38.77 6.00
CA ASP A 81 -11.57 39.93 6.65
C ASP A 81 -11.16 40.98 5.61
N PHE A 82 -10.57 40.54 4.50
CA PHE A 82 -10.20 41.40 3.40
C PHE A 82 -11.41 42.10 2.77
N GLN A 83 -12.51 41.37 2.53
CA GLN A 83 -13.76 41.95 2.02
C GLN A 83 -14.35 42.98 3.00
N GLN A 84 -14.26 42.73 4.31
CA GLN A 84 -14.76 43.67 5.34
C GLN A 84 -13.96 44.97 5.41
N THR A 85 -12.66 44.91 5.14
CA THR A 85 -11.77 46.10 5.15
C THR A 85 -11.85 46.95 3.87
N MET A 86 -12.52 46.47 2.82
CA MET A 86 -12.69 47.23 1.58
C MET A 86 -13.71 48.37 1.68
N PRO A 87 -13.46 49.50 0.98
CA PRO A 87 -14.42 50.59 0.86
C PRO A 87 -15.67 50.17 0.07
N GLU A 88 -16.82 50.78 0.35
CA GLU A 88 -18.04 50.51 -0.42
C GLU A 88 -17.95 51.05 -1.86
N PRO A 89 -18.50 50.34 -2.86
CA PRO A 89 -19.23 49.06 -2.75
C PRO A 89 -18.28 47.86 -2.58
N LYS A 90 -18.61 46.98 -1.64
CA LYS A 90 -17.82 45.76 -1.39
C LYS A 90 -17.94 44.82 -2.58
N PRO A 91 -16.82 44.34 -3.16
CA PRO A 91 -16.87 43.34 -4.22
C PRO A 91 -17.44 42.02 -3.69
N SER A 92 -18.10 41.25 -4.56
CA SER A 92 -18.56 39.88 -4.22
C SER A 92 -17.35 38.98 -3.96
N LEU A 93 -17.53 37.91 -3.18
CA LEU A 93 -16.45 36.94 -2.97
C LEU A 93 -16.00 36.33 -4.30
N MET A 94 -16.91 36.13 -5.26
CA MET A 94 -16.58 35.67 -6.61
C MET A 94 -15.54 36.57 -7.31
N ASP A 95 -15.72 37.90 -7.20
CA ASP A 95 -14.81 38.87 -7.82
C ASP A 95 -13.43 38.84 -7.16
N ILE A 96 -13.40 38.65 -5.84
CA ILE A 96 -12.17 38.55 -5.06
C ILE A 96 -11.42 37.27 -5.45
N LEU A 97 -12.10 36.12 -5.45
CA LEU A 97 -11.52 34.83 -5.82
C LEU A 97 -10.99 34.83 -7.26
N SER A 98 -11.76 35.41 -8.19
CA SER A 98 -11.36 35.56 -9.59
C SER A 98 -10.09 36.40 -9.75
N LYS A 99 -9.95 37.50 -8.98
CA LYS A 99 -8.74 38.34 -9.00
C LYS A 99 -7.51 37.64 -8.43
N PHE A 100 -7.70 36.85 -7.38
CA PHE A 100 -6.62 36.05 -6.78
C PHE A 100 -6.36 34.74 -7.52
N GLN A 101 -7.14 34.42 -8.57
CA GLN A 101 -7.07 33.17 -9.33
C GLN A 101 -7.18 31.94 -8.43
N ILE A 102 -8.03 32.05 -7.39
CA ILE A 102 -8.31 30.95 -6.48
C ILE A 102 -9.44 30.12 -7.06
N GLU A 103 -9.18 28.83 -7.29
CA GLU A 103 -10.20 27.90 -7.78
C GLU A 103 -11.28 27.68 -6.71
N HIS A 104 -12.55 27.79 -7.11
CA HIS A 104 -13.70 27.63 -6.21
C HIS A 104 -13.72 26.25 -5.52
N SER A 105 -13.29 25.20 -6.23
CA SER A 105 -13.22 23.82 -5.70
C SER A 105 -12.20 23.65 -4.57
N VAL A 106 -11.11 24.42 -4.58
CA VAL A 106 -10.01 24.30 -3.61
C VAL A 106 -10.40 24.93 -2.28
N ILE A 107 -11.13 26.04 -2.32
CA ILE A 107 -11.55 26.80 -1.15
C ILE A 107 -12.99 26.49 -0.69
N GLY A 108 -13.72 25.63 -1.40
CA GLY A 108 -15.10 25.26 -1.06
C GLY A 108 -16.09 26.40 -1.30
N TYR A 109 -15.89 27.23 -2.32
CA TYR A 109 -16.81 28.33 -2.61
C TYR A 109 -18.04 27.85 -3.41
N SER A 110 -19.24 28.27 -2.96
CA SER A 110 -20.51 28.08 -3.66
C SER A 110 -20.93 29.36 -4.39
N GLU A 111 -21.04 29.28 -5.72
CA GLU A 111 -21.52 30.38 -6.57
C GLU A 111 -23.00 30.71 -6.35
N ASP A 112 -23.80 29.71 -5.96
CA ASP A 112 -25.25 29.87 -5.76
C ASP A 112 -25.57 30.63 -4.46
N GLU A 113 -24.76 30.44 -3.41
CA GLU A 113 -24.96 31.03 -2.09
C GLU A 113 -24.00 32.19 -1.77
N ASP A 114 -23.04 32.49 -2.65
CA ASP A 114 -21.94 33.44 -2.45
C ASP A 114 -21.26 33.26 -1.08
N CYS A 115 -20.97 32.00 -0.72
CA CYS A 115 -20.44 31.62 0.60
C CYS A 115 -19.46 30.44 0.53
N PHE A 116 -18.70 30.22 1.61
CA PHE A 116 -17.83 29.07 1.76
C PHE A 116 -18.59 27.90 2.42
N VAL A 117 -18.39 26.69 1.91
CA VAL A 117 -19.03 25.42 2.31
C VAL A 117 -18.00 24.44 2.87
#